data_AF-A0A5B7R6R2-F1
#
_entry.id   AF-A0A5B7R6R2-F1
#
_cell.length_a   1.000
_cell.length_b   1.000
_cell.length_c   1.000
_cell.angle_alpha   90.00
_cell.angle_beta   90.00
_cell.angle_gamma   90.00
#
_symmetry.space_group_name_H-M   'P 1'
#
loop_
_entity.id
_entity.type
_entity.pdbx_description
1 polymer ?
#
loop_
_entity_poly.entity_id
_entity_poly.type
_entity_poly.pdbx_seq_one_letter_code
_entity_poly.pdbx_strand_id
1 'polypeptide(L)'
;MTSHRAPTRRRYALRDLPVVPVRRILFLGTCSLLTAAGIATGLVASATAGPGESAVRVDVEPVSLPARVAPPPPEPAPVVGALDPPAVLDERDVPTPVVATPGRVGDQDVAEVPSAAVAAYQRAATVVADPRVGCQVRWTTLAAVARVESDHGRRGGGDLDEVGRATPAVHGVPLDGEDGRDRLRDTDRGRVDGLRRWDRTSGPVGLLPAEWAVYGVDADDDGRRDVQDVDDAALALAVRLCGTALDLDEHAELQAALTAHRPSRGYVHQVLRVARAYAADVREQDASPSAELPVVVAHEPVVEEEPEEPTEEPTGEPTEEPTEEPTEEPVGSWGDRRPGPRR
;
A
#
# COMPACT_ATOMS: atom_id res chain seq x y z
N MET A 1 10.45 -42.69 46.16
CA MET A 1 11.35 -43.13 45.08
C MET A 1 10.48 -43.60 43.92
N THR A 2 10.13 -42.69 43.03
CA THR A 2 9.16 -42.92 41.95
C THR A 2 9.93 -42.89 40.64
N SER A 3 10.12 -44.05 40.02
CA SER A 3 10.85 -44.20 38.77
C SER A 3 9.94 -43.85 37.59
N HIS A 4 10.19 -42.71 36.93
CA HIS A 4 9.56 -42.36 35.66
C HIS A 4 10.44 -42.85 34.52
N ARG A 5 9.92 -43.83 33.77
CA ARG A 5 10.50 -44.31 32.50
C ARG A 5 10.32 -43.25 31.41
N ALA A 6 11.41 -42.92 30.72
CA ALA A 6 11.42 -42.05 29.55
C ALA A 6 10.73 -42.71 28.33
N PRO A 7 10.12 -41.92 27.43
CA PRO A 7 9.47 -42.45 26.23
C PRO A 7 10.48 -42.82 25.14
N THR A 8 10.23 -43.97 24.50
CA THR A 8 10.98 -44.54 23.39
C THR A 8 10.81 -43.72 22.11
N ARG A 9 11.92 -43.19 21.56
CA ARG A 9 11.94 -42.53 20.24
C ARG A 9 11.67 -43.56 19.14
N ARG A 10 10.55 -43.43 18.42
CA ARG A 10 10.31 -44.12 17.14
C ARG A 10 11.34 -43.62 16.11
N ARG A 11 12.17 -44.53 15.60
CA ARG A 11 13.05 -44.29 14.46
C ARG A 11 12.20 -44.40 13.19
N TYR A 12 11.99 -43.30 12.49
CA TYR A 12 11.49 -43.33 11.12
C TYR A 12 12.66 -43.76 10.22
N ALA A 13 12.52 -44.90 9.57
CA ALA A 13 13.43 -45.35 8.53
C ALA A 13 13.24 -44.45 7.30
N LEU A 14 14.28 -43.68 6.97
CA LEU A 14 14.39 -43.02 5.67
C LEU A 14 14.47 -44.13 4.61
N ARG A 15 13.46 -44.20 3.75
CA ARG A 15 13.50 -45.03 2.54
C ARG A 15 14.40 -44.35 1.53
N ASP A 16 15.41 -45.08 1.07
CA ASP A 16 16.30 -44.70 -0.02
C ASP A 16 15.51 -44.43 -1.31
N LEU A 17 15.65 -43.22 -1.85
CA LEU A 17 15.20 -42.88 -3.20
C LEU A 17 16.37 -43.10 -4.18
N PRO A 18 16.14 -43.72 -5.36
CA PRO A 18 17.22 -44.05 -6.29
C PRO A 18 17.78 -42.81 -6.98
N VAL A 19 19.11 -42.67 -6.92
CA VAL A 19 19.90 -41.68 -7.67
C VAL A 19 19.94 -42.10 -9.15
N VAL A 20 19.34 -41.29 -10.02
CA VAL A 20 19.45 -41.46 -11.48
C VAL A 20 20.75 -40.80 -11.97
N PRO A 21 21.66 -41.52 -12.65
CA PRO A 21 22.90 -40.92 -13.15
C PRO A 21 22.62 -40.05 -14.38
N VAL A 22 22.85 -38.74 -14.26
CA VAL A 22 22.84 -37.81 -15.39
C VAL A 22 24.10 -38.04 -16.23
N ARG A 23 23.92 -38.64 -17.40
CA ARG A 23 24.95 -38.86 -18.41
C ARG A 23 25.38 -37.49 -18.98
N ARG A 24 26.62 -37.08 -18.70
CA ARG A 24 27.29 -35.94 -19.34
C ARG A 24 27.48 -36.23 -20.83
N ILE A 25 26.74 -35.55 -21.69
CA ILE A 25 26.97 -35.55 -23.14
C ILE A 25 28.03 -34.49 -23.42
N LEU A 26 29.25 -34.94 -23.71
CA LEU A 26 30.31 -34.11 -24.28
C LEU A 26 29.94 -33.77 -25.74
N PHE A 27 29.70 -32.50 -26.03
CA PHE A 27 29.75 -32.00 -27.41
C PHE A 27 31.21 -31.65 -27.75
N LEU A 28 31.85 -32.50 -28.54
CA LEU A 28 33.07 -32.18 -29.28
C LEU A 28 32.69 -31.75 -30.70
N GLY A 29 33.35 -30.69 -31.18
CA GLY A 29 33.42 -30.31 -32.59
C GLY A 29 32.69 -28.99 -32.89
N THR A 30 33.27 -28.00 -33.58
CA THR A 30 34.52 -27.91 -34.33
C THR A 30 34.85 -26.43 -34.53
N CYS A 31 36.10 -26.02 -34.29
CA CYS A 31 36.65 -24.74 -34.74
C CYS A 31 36.67 -24.69 -36.27
N SER A 32 35.98 -23.72 -36.86
CA SER A 32 36.26 -23.27 -38.24
C SER A 32 36.95 -21.92 -38.18
N LEU A 33 38.26 -21.95 -38.40
CA LEU A 33 39.09 -20.79 -38.72
C LEU A 33 38.77 -20.37 -40.16
N LEU A 34 38.22 -19.17 -40.33
CA LEU A 34 38.22 -18.48 -41.62
C LEU A 34 39.22 -17.32 -41.53
N THR A 35 40.40 -17.56 -42.09
CA THR A 35 41.38 -16.57 -42.49
C THR A 35 40.87 -15.83 -43.72
N ALA A 36 40.74 -14.50 -43.64
CA ALA A 36 40.61 -13.64 -44.82
C ALA A 36 41.78 -12.65 -44.82
N ALA A 37 42.49 -12.66 -45.94
CA ALA A 37 43.75 -11.98 -46.18
C ALA A 37 43.57 -10.45 -46.28
N GLY A 38 44.64 -9.74 -45.93
CA GLY A 38 44.70 -8.29 -46.02
C GLY A 38 44.76 -7.75 -47.45
N ILE A 39 44.38 -6.48 -47.57
CA ILE A 39 44.85 -5.58 -48.62
C ILE A 39 45.24 -4.28 -47.91
N ALA A 40 46.53 -4.09 -47.73
CA ALA A 40 47.11 -2.79 -47.46
C ALA A 40 47.27 -2.07 -48.80
N THR A 41 46.57 -0.96 -48.98
CA THR A 41 46.87 0.05 -50.00
C THR A 41 47.11 1.37 -49.30
N GLY A 42 48.36 1.81 -49.32
CA GLY A 42 48.78 3.14 -48.89
C GLY A 42 48.76 4.16 -50.02
N LEU A 43 48.89 5.43 -49.61
CA LEU A 43 49.06 6.68 -50.38
C LEU A 43 47.85 7.12 -51.22
N VAL A 44 47.41 8.38 -51.20
CA VAL A 44 48.19 9.62 -51.43
C VAL A 44 47.57 10.80 -50.68
N ALA A 45 48.41 11.62 -50.04
CA ALA A 45 48.05 12.95 -49.56
C ALA A 45 47.90 13.92 -50.74
N SER A 46 46.85 14.73 -50.75
CA SER A 46 46.80 15.94 -51.57
C SER A 46 46.19 17.06 -50.74
N ALA A 47 47.07 17.96 -50.31
CA ALA A 47 46.71 19.27 -49.79
C ALA A 47 46.28 20.15 -50.97
N THR A 48 45.06 20.69 -50.91
CA THR A 48 44.64 21.82 -51.73
C THR A 48 44.35 22.99 -50.83
N ALA A 49 45.30 23.93 -50.79
CA ALA A 49 45.09 25.27 -50.29
C ALA A 49 44.15 26.02 -51.25
N GLY A 50 43.01 26.48 -50.75
CA GLY A 50 42.14 27.46 -51.41
C GLY A 50 42.39 28.87 -50.85
N PRO A 51 42.25 29.93 -51.67
CA PRO A 51 42.65 31.29 -51.30
C PRO A 51 41.60 31.95 -50.41
N GLY A 52 42.09 32.90 -49.61
CA GLY A 52 41.34 33.54 -48.54
C GLY A 52 40.22 34.46 -49.01
N GLU A 53 39.16 34.48 -48.21
CA GLU A 53 38.20 35.55 -48.17
C GLU A 53 38.30 36.19 -46.78
N SER A 54 38.65 37.47 -46.77
CA SER A 54 38.85 38.30 -45.59
C SER A 54 37.56 38.41 -44.78
N ALA A 55 37.47 37.66 -43.68
CA ALA A 55 36.54 38.01 -42.61
C ALA A 55 37.17 39.11 -41.76
N VAL A 56 36.51 40.27 -41.74
CA VAL A 56 36.80 41.37 -40.81
C VAL A 56 36.70 40.82 -39.39
N ARG A 57 37.83 40.75 -38.68
CA ARG A 57 37.84 40.45 -37.24
C ARG A 57 37.41 41.72 -36.51
N VAL A 58 36.25 41.67 -35.88
CA VAL A 58 35.96 42.56 -34.75
C VAL A 58 36.71 41.97 -33.57
N ASP A 59 37.80 42.61 -33.15
CA ASP A 59 38.47 42.28 -31.89
C ASP A 59 37.53 42.66 -30.74
N VAL A 60 36.68 41.72 -30.35
CA VAL A 60 36.00 41.76 -29.06
C VAL A 60 36.95 41.12 -28.08
N GLU A 61 37.62 41.92 -27.24
CA GLU A 61 38.34 41.37 -26.10
C GLU A 61 37.35 40.57 -25.26
N PRO A 62 37.61 39.27 -24.99
CA PRO A 62 36.76 38.52 -24.09
C PRO A 62 36.93 39.11 -22.69
N VAL A 63 35.92 39.82 -22.22
CA VAL A 63 35.74 40.06 -20.78
C VAL A 63 35.66 38.68 -20.14
N SER A 64 36.74 38.34 -19.45
CA SER A 64 36.83 37.12 -18.64
C SER A 64 35.84 37.25 -17.50
N LEU A 65 34.64 36.72 -17.70
CA LEU A 65 33.71 36.47 -16.60
C LEU A 65 34.38 35.43 -15.68
N PRO A 66 34.39 35.63 -14.35
CA PRO A 66 34.88 34.60 -13.45
C PRO A 66 34.09 33.33 -13.72
N ALA A 67 34.78 32.21 -13.90
CA ALA A 67 34.16 30.91 -14.06
C ALA A 67 33.13 30.75 -12.95
N ARG A 68 31.84 30.65 -13.31
CA ARG A 68 30.83 30.13 -12.39
C ARG A 68 31.35 28.75 -12.00
N VAL A 69 31.74 28.61 -10.75
CA VAL A 69 31.92 27.31 -10.13
C VAL A 69 30.61 26.57 -10.39
N ALA A 70 30.65 25.55 -11.25
CA ALA A 70 29.52 24.68 -11.44
C ALA A 70 29.16 24.14 -10.05
N PRO A 71 27.88 24.19 -9.62
CA PRO A 71 27.51 23.49 -8.41
C PRO A 71 27.97 22.03 -8.55
N PRO A 72 28.50 21.41 -7.48
CA PRO A 72 28.86 20.01 -7.54
C PRO A 72 27.67 19.20 -8.09
N PRO A 73 27.92 18.12 -8.86
CA PRO A 73 26.85 17.22 -9.24
C PRO A 73 26.06 16.85 -7.98
N PRO A 74 24.71 16.77 -8.03
CA PRO A 74 23.94 16.35 -6.86
C PRO A 74 24.55 15.04 -6.38
N GLU A 75 24.96 15.00 -5.12
CA GLU A 75 25.39 13.77 -4.48
C GLU A 75 24.27 12.73 -4.68
N PRO A 76 24.60 11.45 -4.92
CA PRO A 76 23.59 10.42 -4.93
C PRO A 76 22.79 10.56 -3.63
N ALA A 77 21.47 10.73 -3.74
CA ALA A 77 20.59 10.79 -2.60
C ALA A 77 20.96 9.64 -1.65
N PRO A 78 21.06 9.89 -0.33
CA PRO A 78 21.45 8.85 0.60
C PRO A 78 20.54 7.64 0.39
N VAL A 79 21.15 6.52 -0.03
CA VAL A 79 20.56 5.20 0.03
C VAL A 79 20.22 4.97 1.49
N VAL A 80 18.94 5.19 1.82
CA VAL A 80 18.25 4.93 3.09
C VAL A 80 19.21 4.84 4.29
N GLY A 81 19.84 5.98 4.60
CA GLY A 81 20.52 6.15 5.87
C GLY A 81 19.46 6.57 6.88
N ALA A 82 19.01 5.60 7.69
CA ALA A 82 18.18 5.77 8.89
C ALA A 82 17.46 7.13 8.98
N LEU A 83 16.37 7.26 8.22
CA LEU A 83 15.28 8.10 8.72
C LEU A 83 14.90 7.48 10.07
N ASP A 84 14.67 8.32 11.09
CA ASP A 84 13.98 7.85 12.29
C ASP A 84 12.79 7.00 11.81
N PRO A 85 12.60 5.78 12.32
CA PRO A 85 11.46 4.98 11.92
C PRO A 85 10.24 5.88 12.13
N PRO A 86 9.40 6.13 11.10
CA PRO A 86 8.13 6.78 11.35
C PRO A 86 7.42 5.94 12.41
N ALA A 87 6.61 6.60 13.24
CA ALA A 87 5.86 5.94 14.30
C ALA A 87 5.31 4.61 13.77
N VAL A 88 5.92 3.50 14.22
CA VAL A 88 5.53 2.17 13.79
C VAL A 88 4.13 2.01 14.35
N LEU A 89 3.12 1.94 13.47
CA LEU A 89 1.77 1.62 13.90
C LEU A 89 1.84 0.24 14.55
N ASP A 90 1.48 0.14 15.84
CA ASP A 90 1.31 -1.16 16.50
C ASP A 90 0.13 -1.85 15.80
N GLU A 91 0.24 -3.17 15.56
CA GLU A 91 -0.85 -3.99 15.01
C GLU A 91 -2.15 -3.80 15.84
N ARG A 92 -2.02 -3.48 17.13
CA ARG A 92 -3.14 -3.16 18.03
C ARG A 92 -3.79 -1.80 17.81
N ASP A 93 -3.09 -0.87 17.17
CA ASP A 93 -3.58 0.47 16.87
C ASP A 93 -4.27 0.53 15.49
N VAL A 94 -4.19 -0.55 14.71
CA VAL A 94 -5.04 -0.74 13.53
C VAL A 94 -6.46 -1.00 14.03
N PRO A 95 -7.46 -0.17 13.66
CA PRO A 95 -8.84 -0.44 14.01
C PRO A 95 -9.23 -1.84 13.51
N THR A 96 -9.77 -2.68 14.40
CA THR A 96 -10.33 -3.99 14.02
C THR A 96 -11.33 -3.81 12.89
N PRO A 97 -11.48 -4.82 11.99
CA PRO A 97 -12.37 -4.73 10.86
C PRO A 97 -13.81 -4.59 11.37
N VAL A 98 -14.27 -3.36 11.54
CA VAL A 98 -15.66 -3.04 11.29
C VAL A 98 -15.81 -3.41 9.84
N VAL A 99 -16.68 -4.39 9.52
CA VAL A 99 -17.19 -4.59 8.16
C VAL A 99 -17.31 -3.21 7.60
N ALA A 100 -16.41 -2.83 6.68
CA ALA A 100 -16.42 -1.51 6.11
C ALA A 100 -17.86 -1.43 5.62
N THR A 101 -18.67 -0.58 6.26
CA THR A 101 -20.02 -0.36 5.76
C THR A 101 -19.73 0.01 4.33
N PRO A 102 -20.12 -0.79 3.33
CA PRO A 102 -19.62 -0.63 1.97
C PRO A 102 -19.80 0.85 1.72
N GLY A 103 -18.69 1.58 1.61
CA GLY A 103 -18.77 2.99 1.32
C GLY A 103 -19.58 2.97 0.06
N ARG A 104 -20.84 3.40 0.15
CA ARG A 104 -21.80 3.24 -0.93
C ARG A 104 -21.47 4.30 -1.97
N VAL A 105 -20.28 4.18 -2.54
CA VAL A 105 -20.07 4.29 -3.96
C VAL A 105 -20.76 3.04 -4.52
N GLY A 106 -22.09 3.08 -4.59
CA GLY A 106 -22.87 1.89 -4.86
C GLY A 106 -22.50 1.35 -6.22
N ASP A 107 -22.10 0.08 -6.34
CA ASP A 107 -21.98 -0.69 -7.60
C ASP A 107 -21.36 0.04 -8.82
N GLN A 108 -20.59 1.10 -8.59
CA GLN A 108 -19.98 1.91 -9.63
C GLN A 108 -18.49 1.86 -9.35
N ASP A 109 -17.84 0.91 -10.00
CA ASP A 109 -16.39 0.92 -10.18
C ASP A 109 -16.00 2.37 -10.50
N VAL A 110 -15.09 2.99 -9.73
CA VAL A 110 -14.21 3.99 -10.35
C VAL A 110 -13.55 3.20 -11.46
N ALA A 111 -13.98 3.39 -12.71
CA ALA A 111 -14.39 2.36 -13.71
C ALA A 111 -13.50 1.11 -13.92
N GLU A 112 -12.38 0.98 -13.22
CA GLU A 112 -11.36 -0.03 -13.39
C GLU A 112 -10.68 -0.48 -12.07
N VAL A 113 -11.13 -0.08 -10.86
CA VAL A 113 -10.53 -0.51 -9.58
C VAL A 113 -11.33 -1.65 -8.93
N PRO A 114 -10.73 -2.81 -8.62
CA PRO A 114 -11.42 -3.91 -7.94
C PRO A 114 -12.03 -3.47 -6.59
N SER A 115 -13.25 -3.93 -6.29
CA SER A 115 -13.98 -3.54 -5.06
C SER A 115 -13.21 -3.84 -3.77
N ALA A 116 -12.55 -5.00 -3.69
CA ALA A 116 -11.67 -5.36 -2.58
C ALA A 116 -10.54 -4.33 -2.40
N ALA A 117 -9.92 -3.90 -3.51
CA ALA A 117 -8.86 -2.91 -3.49
C ALA A 117 -9.37 -1.52 -3.05
N VAL A 118 -10.55 -1.10 -3.53
CA VAL A 118 -11.17 0.17 -3.09
C VAL A 118 -11.34 0.18 -1.56
N ALA A 119 -11.88 -0.90 -1.00
CA ALA A 119 -12.08 -1.02 0.44
C ALA A 119 -10.76 -0.94 1.21
N ALA A 120 -9.72 -1.63 0.75
CA ALA A 120 -8.37 -1.58 1.33
C ALA A 120 -7.75 -0.18 1.30
N TYR A 121 -7.82 0.52 0.15
CA TYR A 121 -7.27 1.88 0.04
C TYR A 121 -8.03 2.88 0.91
N GLN A 122 -9.36 2.75 1.01
CA GLN A 122 -10.17 3.59 1.89
C GLN A 122 -9.81 3.35 3.36
N ARG A 123 -9.70 2.08 3.79
CA ARG A 123 -9.25 1.73 5.14
C ARG A 123 -7.89 2.32 5.45
N ALA A 124 -6.89 2.08 4.59
CA ALA A 124 -5.54 2.59 4.78
C ALA A 124 -5.50 4.12 4.94
N ALA A 125 -6.24 4.85 4.09
CA ALA A 125 -6.37 6.30 4.20
C ALA A 125 -7.03 6.74 5.51
N THR A 126 -8.07 6.03 5.97
CA THR A 126 -8.73 6.32 7.26
C THR A 126 -7.80 6.08 8.45
N VAL A 127 -7.01 4.99 8.44
CA VAL A 127 -6.09 4.66 9.54
C VAL A 127 -5.03 5.74 9.72
N VAL A 128 -4.38 6.18 8.64
CA VAL A 128 -3.32 7.20 8.74
C VAL A 128 -3.88 8.61 8.99
N ALA A 129 -5.17 8.83 8.76
CA ALA A 129 -5.87 10.05 9.14
C ALA A 129 -6.22 10.13 10.63
N ASP A 130 -6.00 9.06 11.42
CA ASP A 130 -6.17 9.10 12.88
C ASP A 130 -5.39 10.30 13.47
N PRO A 131 -5.97 11.09 14.38
CA PRO A 131 -5.33 12.29 14.92
C PRO A 131 -3.96 12.07 15.58
N ARG A 132 -3.62 10.83 15.99
CA ARG A 132 -2.30 10.49 16.52
C ARG A 132 -1.23 10.42 15.43
N VAL A 133 -1.64 10.08 14.20
CA VAL A 133 -0.77 10.04 13.01
C VAL A 133 -0.84 11.37 12.25
N GLY A 134 -2.05 11.88 12.04
CA GLY A 134 -2.31 13.20 11.46
C GLY A 134 -2.02 13.31 9.96
N CYS A 135 -1.92 12.20 9.25
CA CYS A 135 -1.60 12.20 7.83
C CYS A 135 -2.86 12.22 6.95
N GLN A 136 -2.99 13.24 6.11
CA GLN A 136 -4.04 13.36 5.10
C GLN A 136 -3.55 12.76 3.79
N VAL A 137 -4.00 11.55 3.47
CA VAL A 137 -3.81 10.96 2.13
C VAL A 137 -5.14 10.53 1.56
N ARG A 138 -5.44 10.94 0.33
CA ARG A 138 -6.67 10.51 -0.35
C ARG A 138 -6.55 9.03 -0.74
N TRP A 139 -7.58 8.23 -0.54
CA TRP A 139 -7.59 6.83 -0.98
C TRP A 139 -7.35 6.69 -2.49
N THR A 140 -7.80 7.67 -3.30
CA THR A 140 -7.55 7.74 -4.74
C THR A 140 -6.07 7.88 -5.08
N THR A 141 -5.25 8.44 -4.18
CA THR A 141 -3.79 8.51 -4.32
C THR A 141 -3.16 7.14 -4.13
N LEU A 142 -3.59 6.38 -3.12
CA LEU A 142 -3.13 5.00 -2.90
C LEU A 142 -3.52 4.10 -4.07
N ALA A 143 -4.76 4.23 -4.54
CA ALA A 143 -5.24 3.55 -5.74
C ALA A 143 -4.40 3.89 -6.97
N ALA A 144 -4.03 5.17 -7.15
CA ALA A 144 -3.21 5.59 -8.29
C ALA A 144 -1.80 4.97 -8.27
N VAL A 145 -1.18 4.85 -7.10
CA VAL A 145 0.09 4.12 -6.95
C VAL A 145 -0.10 2.66 -7.36
N ALA A 146 -1.09 1.98 -6.79
CA ALA A 146 -1.36 0.57 -7.09
C ALA A 146 -1.67 0.30 -8.57
N ARG A 147 -2.38 1.23 -9.24
CA ARG A 147 -2.64 1.16 -10.68
C ARG A 147 -1.35 1.18 -11.49
N VAL A 148 -0.42 2.06 -11.15
CA VAL A 148 0.87 2.21 -11.86
C VAL A 148 1.80 1.03 -11.58
N GLU A 149 1.79 0.53 -10.36
CA GLU A 149 2.65 -0.57 -9.93
C GLU A 149 2.21 -1.90 -10.52
N SER A 150 0.94 -2.25 -10.40
CA SER A 150 0.48 -3.61 -10.68
C SER A 150 -0.90 -3.69 -11.33
N ASP A 151 -1.51 -2.56 -11.68
CA ASP A 151 -2.94 -2.53 -12.02
C ASP A 151 -3.81 -3.19 -10.93
N HIS A 152 -3.61 -2.75 -9.68
CA HIS A 152 -4.34 -3.25 -8.51
C HIS A 152 -4.22 -4.77 -8.28
N GLY A 153 -3.08 -5.35 -8.61
CA GLY A 153 -2.85 -6.80 -8.52
C GLY A 153 -3.03 -7.55 -9.83
N ARG A 154 -3.53 -6.91 -10.90
CA ARG A 154 -3.97 -7.59 -12.13
C ARG A 154 -2.93 -7.71 -13.24
N ARG A 155 -1.76 -7.07 -13.08
CA ARG A 155 -0.68 -7.12 -14.07
C ARG A 155 -0.31 -8.56 -14.39
N GLY A 156 -0.27 -8.89 -15.67
CA GLY A 156 0.03 -10.25 -16.14
C GLY A 156 -1.17 -11.20 -16.14
N GLY A 157 -2.40 -10.68 -16.05
CA GLY A 157 -3.62 -11.48 -16.02
C GLY A 157 -3.95 -12.02 -14.63
N GLY A 158 -3.41 -11.40 -13.58
CA GLY A 158 -3.77 -11.71 -12.21
C GLY A 158 -5.08 -11.08 -11.79
N ASP A 159 -5.50 -11.42 -10.58
CA ASP A 159 -6.64 -10.83 -9.91
C ASP A 159 -6.43 -10.82 -8.39
N LEU A 160 -7.31 -10.15 -7.66
CA LEU A 160 -7.41 -10.32 -6.21
C LEU A 160 -8.38 -11.45 -5.91
N ASP A 161 -8.00 -12.37 -5.02
CA ASP A 161 -8.91 -13.42 -4.57
C ASP A 161 -9.95 -12.89 -3.56
N GLU A 162 -10.79 -13.79 -3.04
CA GLU A 162 -11.89 -13.44 -2.13
C GLU A 162 -11.43 -12.76 -0.83
N VAL A 163 -10.17 -12.95 -0.44
CA VAL A 163 -9.59 -12.32 0.75
C VAL A 163 -8.73 -11.10 0.41
N GLY A 164 -8.65 -10.69 -0.86
CA GLY A 164 -7.89 -9.51 -1.27
C GLY A 164 -6.43 -9.81 -1.61
N ARG A 165 -6.02 -11.09 -1.66
CA ARG A 165 -4.65 -11.48 -2.00
C ARG A 165 -4.46 -11.58 -3.51
N ALA A 166 -3.39 -10.97 -4.02
CA ALA A 166 -3.05 -11.02 -5.43
C ALA A 166 -2.61 -12.42 -5.90
N THR A 167 -3.32 -12.91 -6.93
CA THR A 167 -3.12 -14.23 -7.52
C THR A 167 -3.04 -14.16 -9.06
N PRO A 168 -1.95 -14.62 -9.69
CA PRO A 168 -0.71 -15.06 -9.05
C PRO A 168 0.00 -13.89 -8.33
N ALA A 169 0.92 -14.22 -7.44
CA ALA A 169 1.70 -13.24 -6.71
C ALA A 169 2.36 -12.23 -7.65
N VAL A 170 2.23 -10.95 -7.32
CA VAL A 170 2.75 -9.84 -8.11
C VAL A 170 4.17 -9.55 -7.67
N HIS A 171 5.07 -9.59 -8.64
CA HIS A 171 6.46 -9.18 -8.46
C HIS A 171 6.93 -8.38 -9.67
N GLY A 172 7.72 -7.34 -9.41
CA GLY A 172 8.40 -6.57 -10.43
C GLY A 172 9.54 -7.33 -11.10
N VAL A 173 10.29 -6.60 -11.92
CA VAL A 173 11.56 -7.08 -12.48
C VAL A 173 12.69 -6.88 -11.46
N PRO A 174 13.70 -7.77 -11.43
CA PRO A 174 14.88 -7.59 -10.59
C PRO A 174 15.57 -6.25 -10.83
N LEU A 175 15.96 -5.58 -9.75
CA LEU A 175 16.74 -4.33 -9.77
C LEU A 175 18.24 -4.66 -9.84
N ASP A 176 18.67 -5.17 -10.99
CA ASP A 176 20.03 -5.66 -11.27
C ASP A 176 20.92 -4.68 -12.05
N GLY A 177 20.37 -3.51 -12.41
CA GLY A 177 21.05 -2.51 -13.22
C GLY A 177 21.00 -2.73 -14.72
N GLU A 178 20.29 -3.75 -15.20
CA GLU A 178 20.05 -3.94 -16.63
C GLU A 178 18.95 -3.00 -17.14
N ASP A 179 18.99 -2.64 -18.42
CA ASP A 179 18.06 -1.71 -19.08
C ASP A 179 17.89 -0.35 -18.38
N GLY A 180 18.92 0.12 -17.67
CA GLY A 180 18.88 1.39 -16.93
C GLY A 180 18.06 1.37 -15.64
N ARG A 181 17.70 0.17 -15.14
CA ARG A 181 17.09 -0.02 -13.81
C ARG A 181 18.09 0.32 -12.70
N ASP A 182 17.57 0.55 -11.49
CA ASP A 182 18.40 0.67 -10.30
C ASP A 182 19.09 -0.66 -9.95
N ARG A 183 20.17 -0.58 -9.16
CA ARG A 183 20.87 -1.74 -8.59
C ARG A 183 20.58 -1.84 -7.11
N LEU A 184 19.72 -2.79 -6.72
CA LEU A 184 19.35 -3.01 -5.33
C LEU A 184 19.63 -4.45 -4.91
N ARG A 185 20.68 -4.65 -4.09
CA ARG A 185 21.05 -5.97 -3.58
C ARG A 185 19.98 -6.50 -2.63
N ASP A 186 19.91 -7.83 -2.54
CA ASP A 186 19.06 -8.57 -1.58
C ASP A 186 19.13 -7.98 -0.16
N THR A 187 17.98 -7.60 0.40
CA THR A 187 17.87 -7.02 1.75
C THR A 187 17.25 -7.98 2.77
N ASP A 188 16.65 -9.09 2.34
CA ASP A 188 15.81 -9.92 3.21
C ASP A 188 16.07 -11.44 3.12
N ARG A 189 17.07 -11.84 2.32
CA ARG A 189 17.45 -13.24 2.03
C ARG A 189 16.39 -14.00 1.23
N GLY A 190 15.61 -13.29 0.42
CA GLY A 190 14.56 -13.79 -0.46
C GLY A 190 13.28 -14.19 0.25
N ARG A 191 12.94 -13.51 1.34
CA ARG A 191 11.77 -13.85 2.17
C ARG A 191 10.47 -13.29 1.59
N VAL A 192 10.51 -12.13 0.97
CA VAL A 192 9.38 -11.36 0.45
C VAL A 192 9.20 -11.60 -1.04
N ASP A 193 10.27 -11.49 -1.82
CA ASP A 193 10.21 -11.51 -3.29
C ASP A 193 10.76 -12.80 -3.94
N GLY A 194 11.30 -13.71 -3.12
CA GLY A 194 11.88 -14.99 -3.51
C GLY A 194 13.28 -14.94 -4.13
N LEU A 195 13.94 -13.76 -4.20
CA LEU A 195 15.25 -13.59 -4.82
C LEU A 195 16.36 -13.43 -3.78
N ARG A 196 17.55 -13.99 -4.06
CA ARG A 196 18.70 -13.97 -3.12
C ARG A 196 19.88 -13.14 -3.60
N ARG A 197 19.66 -12.29 -4.61
CA ARG A 197 20.76 -11.52 -5.25
C ARG A 197 20.39 -10.05 -5.44
N TRP A 198 19.24 -9.81 -6.03
CA TRP A 198 18.70 -8.48 -6.32
C TRP A 198 17.26 -8.46 -5.90
N ASP A 199 16.88 -7.40 -5.19
CA ASP A 199 15.51 -7.17 -4.77
C ASP A 199 14.67 -6.69 -5.96
N ARG A 200 13.36 -6.88 -5.85
CA ARG A 200 12.34 -6.32 -6.74
C ARG A 200 11.13 -5.87 -5.94
N THR A 201 10.31 -5.04 -6.57
CA THR A 201 9.01 -4.67 -6.00
C THR A 201 8.11 -5.91 -5.87
N SER A 202 7.28 -5.94 -4.82
CA SER A 202 6.37 -7.04 -4.54
C SER A 202 5.00 -6.52 -4.11
N GLY A 203 3.96 -7.27 -4.46
CA GLY A 203 2.58 -6.98 -4.06
C GLY A 203 1.85 -5.98 -4.94
N PRO A 204 0.55 -5.73 -4.66
CA PRO A 204 -0.30 -4.84 -5.44
C PRO A 204 0.18 -3.38 -5.50
N VAL A 205 0.94 -2.93 -4.51
CA VAL A 205 1.47 -1.57 -4.44
C VAL A 205 2.99 -1.50 -4.64
N GLY A 206 3.62 -2.63 -4.96
CA GLY A 206 5.02 -2.72 -5.34
C GLY A 206 6.03 -2.41 -4.23
N LEU A 207 5.82 -2.76 -2.97
CA LEU A 207 6.82 -2.49 -1.92
C LEU A 207 8.13 -3.27 -2.16
N LEU A 208 9.27 -2.65 -1.84
CA LEU A 208 10.54 -3.36 -1.75
C LEU A 208 10.63 -4.18 -0.46
N PRO A 209 11.42 -5.27 -0.40
CA PRO A 209 11.55 -6.07 0.81
C PRO A 209 12.01 -5.27 2.05
N ALA A 210 12.91 -4.30 1.87
CA ALA A 210 13.32 -3.40 2.95
C ALA A 210 12.20 -2.44 3.41
N GLU A 211 11.32 -2.00 2.50
CA GLU A 211 10.14 -1.20 2.87
C GLU A 211 9.15 -2.07 3.64
N TRP A 212 8.86 -3.27 3.14
CA TRP A 212 7.98 -4.22 3.81
C TRP A 212 8.45 -4.60 5.22
N ALA A 213 9.78 -4.71 5.43
CA ALA A 213 10.34 -4.97 6.75
C ALA A 213 10.08 -3.85 7.78
N VAL A 214 9.82 -2.62 7.33
CA VAL A 214 9.58 -1.44 8.18
C VAL A 214 8.09 -1.14 8.30
N TYR A 215 7.35 -1.24 7.20
CA TYR A 215 5.97 -0.77 7.10
C TYR A 215 4.93 -1.89 7.05
N GLY A 216 5.34 -3.15 6.92
CA GLY A 216 4.42 -4.28 6.83
C GLY A 216 3.69 -4.51 8.15
N VAL A 217 2.37 -4.48 8.08
CA VAL A 217 1.41 -4.71 9.18
C VAL A 217 0.29 -5.59 8.64
N ASP A 218 -0.30 -6.37 9.53
CA ASP A 218 -1.52 -7.15 9.28
C ASP A 218 -2.70 -6.18 9.43
N ALA A 219 -3.24 -5.72 8.31
CA ALA A 219 -4.18 -4.60 8.24
C ALA A 219 -5.64 -5.04 8.22
N ASP A 220 -5.93 -6.31 7.95
CA ASP A 220 -7.26 -6.90 8.00
C ASP A 220 -7.47 -7.86 9.19
N ASP A 221 -6.45 -8.04 10.05
CA ASP A 221 -6.46 -8.84 11.29
C ASP A 221 -6.68 -10.35 11.01
N ASP A 222 -6.14 -10.85 9.90
CA ASP A 222 -6.22 -12.28 9.52
C ASP A 222 -5.15 -13.15 10.21
N GLY A 223 -4.22 -12.52 10.93
CA GLY A 223 -3.11 -13.12 11.64
C GLY A 223 -1.83 -13.27 10.80
N ARG A 224 -1.77 -12.71 9.59
CA ARG A 224 -0.69 -12.91 8.63
C ARG A 224 -0.34 -11.63 7.85
N ARG A 225 0.79 -11.03 8.24
CA ARG A 225 1.49 -10.07 7.37
C ARG A 225 1.89 -10.67 6.03
N ASP A 226 1.26 -10.22 4.95
CA ASP A 226 1.49 -10.65 3.59
C ASP A 226 1.56 -9.50 2.59
N VAL A 227 2.72 -9.31 1.95
CA VAL A 227 2.91 -8.25 0.94
C VAL A 227 1.99 -8.40 -0.28
N GLN A 228 1.46 -9.60 -0.51
CA GLN A 228 0.55 -9.88 -1.63
C GLN A 228 -0.90 -9.58 -1.29
N ASP A 229 -1.22 -9.37 -0.01
CA ASP A 229 -2.53 -8.94 0.45
C ASP A 229 -2.71 -7.44 0.20
N VAL A 230 -3.84 -7.04 -0.38
CA VAL A 230 -4.08 -5.65 -0.76
C VAL A 230 -4.31 -4.75 0.45
N ASP A 231 -4.86 -5.27 1.55
CA ASP A 231 -5.08 -4.53 2.79
C ASP A 231 -3.77 -4.16 3.45
N ASP A 232 -2.95 -5.18 3.69
CA ASP A 232 -1.60 -5.04 4.25
C ASP A 232 -0.73 -4.11 3.43
N ALA A 233 -0.70 -4.35 2.11
CA ALA A 233 0.08 -3.55 1.19
C ALA A 233 -0.41 -2.09 1.15
N ALA A 234 -1.72 -1.86 1.15
CA ALA A 234 -2.29 -0.51 1.14
C ALA A 234 -1.91 0.29 2.38
N LEU A 235 -2.03 -0.29 3.58
CA LEU A 235 -1.66 0.39 4.81
C LEU A 235 -0.16 0.64 4.87
N ALA A 236 0.66 -0.35 4.51
CA ALA A 236 2.11 -0.18 4.44
C ALA A 236 2.53 0.95 3.48
N LEU A 237 1.87 1.07 2.31
CA LEU A 237 2.09 2.19 1.39
C LEU A 237 1.69 3.53 2.02
N ALA A 238 0.52 3.60 2.66
CA ALA A 238 0.04 4.83 3.28
C ALA A 238 1.05 5.33 4.33
N VAL A 239 1.48 4.45 5.24
CA VAL A 239 2.50 4.79 6.25
C VAL A 239 3.82 5.22 5.60
N ARG A 240 4.26 4.52 4.54
CA ARG A 240 5.47 4.87 3.80
C ARG A 240 5.43 6.29 3.22
N LEU A 241 4.29 6.70 2.64
CA LEU A 241 4.12 8.04 2.07
C LEU A 241 4.02 9.11 3.17
N CYS A 242 3.27 8.83 4.23
CA CYS A 242 3.11 9.70 5.40
C CYS A 242 4.41 9.96 6.16
N GLY A 243 5.40 9.07 6.04
CA GLY A 243 6.75 9.29 6.58
C GLY A 243 7.53 10.43 5.90
N THR A 244 7.05 10.97 4.77
CA THR A 244 7.71 12.08 4.05
C THR A 244 7.03 13.42 4.30
N ALA A 245 5.70 13.45 4.34
CA ALA A 245 4.88 14.63 4.55
C ALA A 245 3.51 14.21 5.12
N LEU A 246 2.86 15.12 5.86
CA LEU A 246 1.59 14.81 6.53
C LEU A 246 0.37 15.29 5.74
N ASP A 247 0.48 16.27 4.85
CA ASP A 247 -0.65 16.72 4.03
C ASP A 247 -0.43 16.34 2.56
N LEU A 248 -0.78 15.11 2.21
CA LEU A 248 -0.66 14.59 0.86
C LEU A 248 -1.84 14.95 -0.04
N ASP A 249 -2.76 15.80 0.42
CA ASP A 249 -3.73 16.48 -0.47
C ASP A 249 -3.07 17.68 -1.16
N GLU A 250 -2.06 18.28 -0.52
CA GLU A 250 -1.25 19.34 -1.10
C GLU A 250 -0.33 18.81 -2.21
N HIS A 251 -0.40 19.43 -3.39
CA HIS A 251 0.26 18.91 -4.59
C HIS A 251 1.78 18.80 -4.44
N ALA A 252 2.41 19.78 -3.78
CA ALA A 252 3.85 19.82 -3.59
C ALA A 252 4.32 18.72 -2.61
N GLU A 253 3.57 18.50 -1.52
CA GLU A 253 3.85 17.46 -0.53
C GLU A 253 3.64 16.07 -1.13
N LEU A 254 2.56 15.86 -1.86
CA LEU A 254 2.33 14.61 -2.58
C LEU A 254 3.44 14.32 -3.60
N GLN A 255 3.86 15.33 -4.38
CA GLN A 255 4.96 15.15 -5.34
C GLN A 255 6.27 14.80 -4.63
N ALA A 256 6.56 15.41 -3.48
CA ALA A 256 7.73 15.11 -2.67
C ALA A 256 7.67 13.68 -2.11
N ALA A 257 6.54 13.26 -1.54
CA ALA A 257 6.32 11.92 -1.02
C ALA A 257 6.47 10.85 -2.11
N LEU A 258 5.89 11.06 -3.29
CA LEU A 258 6.02 10.14 -4.42
C LEU A 258 7.45 10.07 -4.95
N THR A 259 8.18 11.20 -4.99
CA THR A 259 9.59 11.23 -5.39
C THR A 259 10.47 10.49 -4.39
N ALA A 260 10.19 10.65 -3.09
CA ALA A 260 10.90 9.94 -2.03
C ALA A 260 10.60 8.43 -2.03
N HIS A 261 9.39 8.05 -2.41
CA HIS A 261 9.01 6.65 -2.58
C HIS A 261 9.71 6.02 -3.79
N ARG A 262 9.71 6.68 -4.95
CA ARG A 262 10.38 6.25 -6.18
C ARG A 262 10.93 7.46 -6.95
N PRO A 263 12.26 7.63 -7.06
CA PRO A 263 12.89 8.82 -7.65
C PRO A 263 12.89 8.80 -9.19
N SER A 264 11.72 8.63 -9.81
CA SER A 264 11.52 8.69 -11.25
C SER A 264 10.49 9.74 -11.62
N ARG A 265 10.91 10.77 -12.38
CA ARG A 265 9.99 11.83 -12.86
C ARG A 265 8.82 11.26 -13.66
N GLY A 266 9.08 10.22 -14.46
CA GLY A 266 8.04 9.55 -15.26
C GLY A 266 7.01 8.86 -14.37
N TYR A 267 7.48 8.16 -13.34
CA TYR A 267 6.62 7.51 -12.35
C TYR A 267 5.75 8.52 -11.60
N VAL A 268 6.36 9.58 -11.05
CA VAL A 268 5.63 10.61 -10.28
C VAL A 268 4.56 11.28 -11.12
N HIS A 269 4.89 11.70 -12.36
CA HIS A 269 3.90 12.28 -13.28
C HIS A 269 2.78 11.30 -13.64
N GLN A 270 3.09 10.01 -13.77
CA GLN A 270 2.09 8.99 -14.05
C GLN A 270 1.11 8.85 -12.89
N VAL A 271 1.61 8.69 -11.66
CA VAL A 271 0.76 8.55 -10.46
C VAL A 271 -0.10 9.78 -10.26
N LEU A 272 0.48 10.98 -10.34
CA LEU A 272 -0.28 12.24 -10.19
C LEU A 272 -1.40 12.37 -11.24
N ARG A 273 -1.15 11.92 -12.47
CA ARG A 273 -2.17 11.93 -13.52
C ARG A 273 -3.31 10.96 -13.24
N VAL A 274 -2.99 9.73 -12.80
CA VAL A 274 -3.99 8.73 -12.45
C VAL A 274 -4.78 9.15 -11.20
N ALA A 275 -4.12 9.71 -10.18
CA ALA A 275 -4.78 10.20 -8.98
C ALA A 275 -5.80 11.30 -9.29
N ARG A 276 -5.47 12.22 -10.20
CA ARG A 276 -6.42 13.25 -10.69
C ARG A 276 -7.60 12.65 -11.43
N ALA A 277 -7.38 11.62 -12.26
CA ALA A 277 -8.45 10.93 -12.97
C ALA A 277 -9.41 10.24 -11.99
N TYR A 278 -8.89 9.40 -11.09
CA TYR A 278 -9.71 8.75 -10.06
C TYR A 278 -10.46 9.75 -9.18
N ALA A 279 -9.82 10.85 -8.79
CA ALA A 279 -10.49 11.88 -8.00
C ALA A 279 -11.56 12.66 -8.80
N ALA A 280 -11.48 12.69 -10.13
CA ALA A 280 -12.53 13.25 -10.97
C ALA A 280 -13.71 12.26 -11.09
N ASP A 281 -13.43 10.99 -11.33
CA ASP A 281 -14.44 9.93 -11.43
C ASP A 281 -15.29 9.83 -10.16
N VAL A 282 -14.65 9.84 -8.98
CA VAL A 282 -15.35 9.85 -7.68
C VAL A 282 -16.25 11.07 -7.54
N ARG A 283 -15.77 12.26 -7.94
CA ARG A 283 -16.57 13.49 -7.88
C ARG A 283 -17.77 13.44 -8.82
N GLU A 284 -17.61 12.86 -10.00
CA GLU A 284 -18.71 12.67 -10.96
C GLU A 284 -19.75 11.69 -10.41
N GLN A 285 -19.31 10.59 -9.80
CA GLN A 285 -20.19 9.63 -9.13
C GLN A 285 -20.96 10.27 -7.96
N ASP A 286 -20.28 11.08 -7.14
CA ASP A 286 -20.90 11.80 -6.01
C ASP A 286 -21.86 12.92 -6.48
N ALA A 287 -21.56 13.55 -7.63
CA ALA A 287 -22.38 14.60 -8.21
C ALA A 287 -23.56 14.06 -9.04
N SER A 288 -23.49 12.79 -9.46
CA SER A 288 -24.58 12.13 -10.14
C SER A 288 -25.73 11.97 -9.14
N PRO A 289 -26.90 12.58 -9.37
CA PRO A 289 -28.07 12.28 -8.56
C PRO A 289 -28.35 10.80 -8.79
N SER A 290 -27.97 9.95 -7.83
CA SER A 290 -28.48 8.59 -7.73
C SER A 290 -29.96 8.70 -8.00
N ALA A 291 -30.42 8.10 -9.10
CA ALA A 291 -31.80 8.18 -9.54
C ALA A 291 -32.67 8.12 -8.30
N GLU A 292 -33.38 9.21 -8.01
CA GLU A 292 -34.41 9.23 -6.98
C GLU A 292 -35.34 8.09 -7.40
N LEU A 293 -35.13 6.90 -6.83
CA LEU A 293 -36.16 5.88 -6.84
C LEU A 293 -37.34 6.63 -6.23
N PRO A 294 -38.49 6.74 -6.92
CA PRO A 294 -39.64 7.37 -6.31
C PRO A 294 -39.84 6.64 -4.99
N VAL A 295 -39.70 7.39 -3.88
CA VAL A 295 -40.17 6.91 -2.59
C VAL A 295 -41.66 6.82 -2.78
N VAL A 296 -42.12 5.66 -3.25
CA VAL A 296 -43.51 5.26 -3.08
C VAL A 296 -43.61 5.08 -1.58
N VAL A 297 -44.00 6.16 -0.90
CA VAL A 297 -44.62 6.04 0.41
C VAL A 297 -45.84 5.18 0.15
N ALA A 298 -45.69 3.88 0.35
CA ALA A 298 -46.84 3.03 0.60
C ALA A 298 -47.41 3.60 1.90
N HIS A 299 -48.38 4.50 1.78
CA HIS A 299 -49.32 4.70 2.85
C HIS A 299 -49.90 3.31 3.09
N GLU A 300 -49.54 2.72 4.22
CA GLU A 300 -50.24 1.55 4.75
C GLU A 300 -51.75 1.84 4.61
N PRO A 301 -52.56 0.87 4.17
CA PRO A 301 -53.99 1.06 4.19
C PRO A 301 -54.35 1.40 5.63
N VAL A 302 -54.84 2.63 5.83
CA VAL A 302 -55.48 3.04 7.07
C VAL A 302 -56.54 1.98 7.34
N VAL A 303 -56.30 1.14 8.34
CA VAL A 303 -57.35 0.32 8.93
C VAL A 303 -58.27 1.33 9.58
N GLU A 304 -59.38 1.60 8.90
CA GLU A 304 -60.46 2.42 9.38
C GLU A 304 -61.01 1.70 10.62
N GLU A 305 -60.67 2.17 11.82
CA GLU A 305 -61.25 1.66 13.05
C GLU A 305 -62.75 1.94 13.03
N GLU A 306 -63.53 0.87 13.06
CA GLU A 306 -64.97 0.86 13.18
C GLU A 306 -65.37 1.52 14.52
N PRO A 307 -66.37 2.42 14.55
CA PRO A 307 -66.69 3.16 15.77
C PRO A 307 -67.42 2.26 16.78
N GLU A 308 -66.85 2.10 17.97
CA GLU A 308 -67.55 1.47 19.10
C GLU A 308 -68.73 2.34 19.58
N GLU A 309 -69.93 1.74 19.63
CA GLU A 309 -71.14 2.34 20.20
C GLU A 309 -71.04 2.49 21.73
N PRO A 310 -71.69 3.51 22.33
CA PRO A 310 -71.61 3.75 23.77
C PRO A 310 -72.57 2.82 24.53
N THR A 311 -72.08 2.16 25.59
CA THR A 311 -72.94 1.47 26.56
C THR A 311 -72.78 2.10 27.94
N GLU A 312 -73.94 2.40 28.53
CA GLU A 312 -74.20 3.20 29.74
C GLU A 312 -73.62 2.66 31.06
N GLU A 313 -73.40 3.58 32.01
CA GLU A 313 -73.11 3.33 33.43
C GLU A 313 -74.23 2.56 34.16
N PRO A 314 -73.91 1.95 35.31
CA PRO A 314 -74.46 2.56 36.54
C PRO A 314 -73.51 2.55 37.77
N THR A 315 -73.49 3.72 38.40
CA THR A 315 -73.56 4.07 39.84
C THR A 315 -73.05 3.10 40.93
N GLY A 316 -72.12 3.62 41.76
CA GLY A 316 -71.91 3.18 43.16
C GLY A 316 -70.66 3.78 43.84
N GLU A 317 -70.82 4.86 44.60
CA GLU A 317 -69.84 5.46 45.55
C GLU A 317 -70.05 4.88 46.98
N PRO A 318 -69.30 5.27 48.03
CA PRO A 318 -67.83 5.34 48.29
C PRO A 318 -67.43 4.48 49.53
N THR A 319 -66.15 4.16 49.78
CA THR A 319 -65.63 3.96 51.16
C THR A 319 -64.09 4.11 51.24
N GLU A 320 -63.69 5.25 51.79
CA GLU A 320 -62.62 5.57 52.76
C GLU A 320 -61.14 5.13 52.60
N GLU A 321 -60.28 6.15 52.52
CA GLU A 321 -58.88 6.25 53.01
C GLU A 321 -58.85 6.26 54.56
N PRO A 322 -57.77 5.86 55.27
CA PRO A 322 -56.67 6.83 55.49
C PRO A 322 -55.24 6.26 55.68
N THR A 323 -54.26 7.10 55.28
CA THR A 323 -53.05 7.57 56.00
C THR A 323 -52.42 6.73 57.13
N GLU A 324 -51.11 6.46 57.05
CA GLU A 324 -50.11 6.95 58.03
C GLU A 324 -48.64 6.72 57.57
N GLU A 325 -47.81 7.72 57.86
CA GLU A 325 -46.36 7.84 57.60
C GLU A 325 -45.57 7.50 58.91
N PRO A 326 -44.26 7.79 59.04
CA PRO A 326 -43.12 6.87 59.08
C PRO A 326 -42.60 6.52 60.50
N THR A 327 -41.64 5.59 60.62
CA THR A 327 -40.79 5.47 61.84
C THR A 327 -39.37 4.98 61.52
N GLU A 328 -38.43 5.59 62.25
CA GLU A 328 -36.97 5.71 62.12
C GLU A 328 -36.09 4.46 62.32
N GLU A 329 -34.80 4.62 61.95
CA GLU A 329 -33.63 3.75 62.13
C GLU A 329 -33.28 3.41 63.61
N PRO A 330 -32.26 2.53 63.87
CA PRO A 330 -30.89 3.07 64.05
C PRO A 330 -29.70 2.19 63.58
N VAL A 331 -28.70 2.87 63.00
CA VAL A 331 -27.21 2.85 63.16
C VAL A 331 -26.43 1.57 63.58
N GLY A 332 -25.39 1.24 62.78
CA GLY A 332 -24.14 0.59 63.20
C GLY A 332 -23.29 0.07 62.02
N SER A 333 -22.28 0.79 61.49
CA SER A 333 -20.88 0.98 61.94
C SER A 333 -19.87 -0.10 61.47
N TRP A 334 -18.72 0.37 60.96
CA TRP A 334 -17.44 -0.29 60.56
C TRP A 334 -17.42 -1.01 59.20
N GLY A 335 -16.46 -0.82 58.28
CA GLY A 335 -15.25 0.01 58.22
C GLY A 335 -14.46 -0.29 56.93
N ASP A 336 -13.84 0.75 56.37
CA ASP A 336 -12.90 0.73 55.23
C ASP A 336 -11.72 -0.24 55.42
N ARG A 337 -11.38 -1.02 54.38
CA ARG A 337 -9.98 -1.44 54.08
C ARG A 337 -9.75 -1.66 52.58
N ARG A 338 -8.97 -0.75 51.98
CA ARG A 338 -8.23 -0.98 50.73
C ARG A 338 -6.98 -1.84 51.00
N PRO A 339 -6.53 -2.67 50.04
CA PRO A 339 -5.13 -3.08 49.95
C PRO A 339 -4.41 -2.34 48.81
N GLY A 340 -3.23 -1.79 49.12
CA GLY A 340 -2.30 -1.16 48.17
C GLY A 340 -1.45 -2.16 47.36
N PRO A 341 -0.51 -1.67 46.54
CA PRO A 341 0.05 -2.38 45.40
C PRO A 341 1.17 -3.35 45.79
N ARG A 342 1.31 -4.42 45.00
CA ARG A 342 2.43 -5.38 45.09
C ARG A 342 3.61 -4.90 44.23
N ARG A 343 4.80 -5.12 44.78
CA ARG A 343 6.13 -4.92 44.19
C ARG A 343 6.34 -5.78 42.94
#